data_AF-R9GNQ3-F1
#
_entry.id   AF-R9GNQ3-F1
#
_cell.length_a   1.000
_cell.length_b   1.000
_cell.length_c   1.000
_cell.angle_alpha   90.00
_cell.angle_beta   90.00
_cell.angle_gamma   90.00
#
_symmetry.space_group_name_H-M   'P 1'
#
loop_
_entity.id
_entity.type
_entity.pdbx_description
1 polymer ?
#
loop_
_entity_poly.entity_id
_entity_poly.type
_entity_poly.pdbx_seq_one_letter_code
_entity_poly.pdbx_strand_id
1 'polypeptide(L)'
;MELLIKAGEQDAAAVNNTISIYAEAKKPNYPAIDSISFNIKDKAYYILMYDCSTVILADVKNTSLFFEPALQAALTYLEINERQDAGNYEPMISLTNQAAFNKVKTVDWSKFAYSHILVPGAGPDNLTTPLSGEGMLRCRLAVKQYNQRKAPFIVVSGGAVHPFKTKYNEAAEMKIYLMKAHHIHENAIIIDPHARHTTTNIRNDARLIFRYGIPFDKPGYIVTDKYQADFITNMAERCEKELKYVPTNWVSASQKPN
;
A
#
# COMPACT_ATOMS: atom_id res chain seq x y z
N MET A 1 -22.19 7.75 -16.83
CA MET A 1 -21.25 8.13 -17.90
C MET A 1 -20.04 8.87 -17.35
N GLU A 2 -20.21 9.94 -16.55
CA GLU A 2 -19.10 10.72 -16.00
C GLU A 2 -18.09 9.91 -15.16
N LEU A 3 -18.55 9.02 -14.28
CA LEU A 3 -17.65 8.16 -13.48
C LEU A 3 -16.82 7.20 -14.33
N LEU A 4 -17.38 6.72 -15.45
CA LEU A 4 -16.67 5.82 -16.37
C LEU A 4 -15.56 6.57 -17.11
N ILE A 5 -15.84 7.80 -17.54
CA ILE A 5 -14.83 8.68 -18.17
C ILE A 5 -13.71 8.96 -17.18
N LYS A 6 -14.05 9.39 -15.95
CA LYS A 6 -13.06 9.65 -14.89
C LYS A 6 -12.20 8.42 -14.57
N ALA A 7 -12.81 7.24 -14.51
CA ALA A 7 -12.08 5.99 -14.30
C ALA A 7 -11.11 5.71 -15.47
N GLY A 8 -11.57 5.85 -16.71
CA GLY A 8 -10.72 5.67 -17.89
C GLY A 8 -9.56 6.67 -17.97
N GLU A 9 -9.80 7.94 -17.65
CA GLU A 9 -8.75 8.97 -17.58
C GLU A 9 -7.72 8.65 -16.50
N GLN A 10 -8.17 8.20 -15.32
CA GLN A 10 -7.31 7.80 -14.22
C GLN A 10 -6.42 6.60 -14.61
N ASP A 11 -6.99 5.57 -15.23
CA ASP A 11 -6.25 4.36 -15.62
C ASP A 11 -5.25 4.65 -16.74
N ALA A 12 -5.64 5.43 -17.74
CA ALA A 12 -4.73 5.88 -18.81
C ALA A 12 -3.58 6.73 -18.24
N ALA A 13 -3.87 7.64 -17.30
CA ALA A 13 -2.83 8.42 -16.62
C ALA A 13 -1.87 7.54 -15.81
N ALA A 14 -2.35 6.48 -15.17
CA ALA A 14 -1.52 5.54 -14.43
C ALA A 14 -0.59 4.73 -15.35
N VAL A 15 -1.08 4.27 -16.51
CA VAL A 15 -0.28 3.59 -17.55
C VAL A 15 0.80 4.53 -18.07
N ASN A 16 0.43 5.76 -18.45
CA ASN A 16 1.38 6.76 -18.96
C ASN A 16 2.44 7.13 -17.91
N ASN A 17 2.05 7.26 -16.65
CA ASN A 17 2.98 7.56 -15.57
C ASN A 17 3.98 6.43 -15.34
N THR A 18 3.54 5.17 -15.44
CA THR A 18 4.41 3.99 -15.37
C THR A 18 5.46 4.02 -16.48
N ILE A 19 5.04 4.25 -17.73
CA ILE A 19 5.96 4.37 -18.88
C ILE A 19 6.92 5.56 -18.66
N SER A 20 6.41 6.72 -18.25
CA SER A 20 7.23 7.91 -18.02
C SER A 20 8.36 7.65 -17.02
N ILE A 21 8.08 6.93 -15.93
CA ILE A 21 9.08 6.68 -14.88
C ILE A 21 10.04 5.56 -15.30
N TYR A 22 9.50 4.42 -15.76
CA TYR A 22 10.28 3.19 -15.90
C TYR A 22 10.84 2.94 -17.31
N ALA A 23 10.33 3.67 -18.30
CA ALA A 23 10.87 3.71 -19.66
C ALA A 23 11.62 5.01 -19.92
N GLU A 24 11.01 6.17 -19.63
CA GLU A 24 11.59 7.48 -19.98
C GLU A 24 12.46 8.09 -18.86
N ALA A 25 12.59 7.40 -17.72
CA ALA A 25 13.35 7.82 -16.55
C ALA A 25 12.94 9.19 -15.99
N LYS A 26 11.67 9.55 -16.14
CA LYS A 26 11.10 10.72 -15.46
C LYS A 26 11.20 10.54 -13.94
N LYS A 27 11.63 11.59 -13.26
CA LYS A 27 11.73 11.61 -11.80
C LYS A 27 10.35 11.35 -11.16
N PRO A 28 10.19 10.29 -10.34
CA PRO A 28 8.94 10.04 -9.65
C PRO A 28 8.78 11.01 -8.47
N ASN A 29 7.59 11.04 -7.87
CA ASN A 29 7.31 11.83 -6.67
C ASN A 29 8.24 11.44 -5.50
N TYR A 30 8.65 10.17 -5.43
CA TYR A 30 9.50 9.63 -4.38
C TYR A 30 10.71 8.85 -4.94
N PRO A 31 11.76 9.56 -5.40
CA PRO A 31 12.90 8.93 -6.09
C PRO A 31 13.64 7.88 -5.26
N ALA A 32 13.65 8.01 -3.93
CA ALA A 32 14.36 7.07 -3.06
C ALA A 32 13.77 5.64 -3.10
N ILE A 33 12.51 5.48 -3.52
CA ILE A 33 11.83 4.18 -3.53
C ILE A 33 11.25 3.80 -4.89
N ASP A 34 10.94 4.78 -5.76
CA ASP A 34 10.19 4.59 -7.01
C ASP A 34 11.02 4.83 -8.28
N SER A 35 12.32 5.10 -8.16
CA SER A 35 13.15 5.35 -9.35
C SER A 35 13.30 4.11 -10.23
N ILE A 36 13.60 4.37 -11.51
CA ILE A 36 14.08 3.39 -12.48
C ILE A 36 15.33 2.67 -11.95
N SER A 37 15.50 1.41 -12.33
CA SER A 37 16.58 0.53 -11.84
C SER A 37 17.90 0.72 -12.59
N PHE A 38 17.89 1.47 -13.70
CA PHE A 38 19.00 1.55 -14.64
C PHE A 38 19.65 2.93 -14.66
N ASN A 39 20.95 2.96 -14.96
CA ASN A 39 21.64 4.20 -15.27
C ASN A 39 21.38 4.60 -16.73
N ILE A 40 20.62 5.66 -16.93
CA ILE A 40 20.19 6.15 -18.26
C ILE A 40 21.31 6.71 -19.13
N LYS A 41 22.50 6.92 -18.57
CA LYS A 41 23.68 7.36 -19.32
C LYS A 41 24.42 6.20 -19.98
N ASP A 42 24.13 4.96 -19.58
CA ASP A 42 24.84 3.79 -20.09
C ASP A 42 24.24 3.32 -21.42
N LYS A 43 25.10 2.94 -22.37
CA LYS A 43 24.67 2.40 -23.67
C LYS A 43 23.74 1.17 -23.51
N ALA A 44 23.99 0.36 -22.48
CA ALA A 44 23.19 -0.83 -22.18
C ALA A 44 21.70 -0.51 -21.95
N TYR A 45 21.39 0.66 -21.37
CA TYR A 45 20.00 1.07 -21.18
C TYR A 45 19.28 1.32 -22.52
N TYR A 46 19.92 1.97 -23.49
CA TYR A 46 19.32 2.18 -24.81
C TYR A 46 19.11 0.87 -25.58
N ILE A 47 20.04 -0.07 -25.45
CA ILE A 47 19.89 -1.42 -26.02
C ILE A 47 18.69 -2.12 -25.39
N LEU A 48 18.58 -2.07 -24.06
CA LEU A 48 17.44 -2.65 -23.34
C LEU A 48 16.10 -2.03 -23.78
N MET A 49 16.03 -0.70 -23.96
CA MET A 49 14.80 -0.06 -24.46
C MET A 49 14.43 -0.51 -25.87
N TYR A 50 15.42 -0.72 -26.75
CA TYR A 50 15.20 -1.27 -28.09
C TYR A 50 14.67 -2.72 -28.03
N ASP A 51 15.27 -3.55 -27.19
CA ASP A 51 14.84 -4.94 -26.99
C ASP A 51 13.41 -4.99 -26.44
N CYS A 52 13.08 -4.17 -25.43
CA CYS A 52 11.71 -4.04 -24.92
C CYS A 52 10.73 -3.63 -26.02
N SER A 53 11.08 -2.64 -26.87
CA SER A 53 10.19 -2.21 -27.96
C SER A 53 9.91 -3.33 -28.96
N THR A 54 10.91 -4.19 -29.23
CA THR A 54 10.76 -5.35 -30.11
C THR A 54 9.79 -6.37 -29.53
N VAL A 55 9.90 -6.66 -28.22
CA VAL A 55 8.98 -7.57 -27.51
C VAL A 55 7.56 -7.00 -27.49
N ILE A 56 7.40 -5.74 -27.10
CA ILE A 56 6.08 -5.07 -27.03
C ILE A 56 5.38 -5.12 -28.40
N LEU A 57 6.10 -4.80 -29.49
CA LEU A 57 5.53 -4.85 -30.85
C LEU A 57 5.12 -6.26 -31.27
N ALA A 58 5.84 -7.29 -30.83
CA ALA A 58 5.48 -8.68 -31.09
C ALA A 58 4.21 -9.07 -30.33
N ASP A 59 4.10 -8.69 -29.04
CA ASP A 59 2.98 -9.02 -28.17
C ASP A 59 1.66 -8.38 -28.63
N VAL A 60 1.73 -7.18 -29.22
CA VAL A 60 0.54 -6.40 -29.61
C VAL A 60 0.23 -6.51 -31.10
N LYS A 61 0.97 -7.33 -31.86
CA LYS A 61 0.86 -7.40 -33.34
C LYS A 61 -0.56 -7.64 -33.87
N ASN A 62 -1.36 -8.43 -33.16
CA ASN A 62 -2.70 -8.83 -33.58
C ASN A 62 -3.81 -8.24 -32.70
N THR A 63 -3.50 -7.22 -31.90
CA THR A 63 -4.52 -6.60 -31.04
C THR A 63 -5.49 -5.72 -31.82
N SER A 64 -6.76 -5.75 -31.41
CA SER A 64 -7.78 -4.79 -31.83
C SER A 64 -8.09 -3.75 -30.75
N LEU A 65 -7.51 -3.87 -29.55
CA LEU A 65 -7.77 -2.98 -28.43
C LEU A 65 -6.80 -1.80 -28.45
N PHE A 66 -7.34 -0.58 -28.54
CA PHE A 66 -6.55 0.64 -28.67
C PHE A 66 -5.58 0.90 -27.51
N PHE A 67 -5.85 0.34 -26.33
CA PHE A 67 -5.06 0.55 -25.11
C PHE A 67 -3.99 -0.54 -24.88
N GLU A 68 -4.06 -1.68 -25.58
CA GLU A 68 -3.13 -2.79 -25.36
C GLU A 68 -1.66 -2.42 -25.59
N PRO A 69 -1.29 -1.63 -26.62
CA PRO A 69 0.09 -1.18 -26.79
C PRO A 69 0.67 -0.46 -25.58
N ALA A 70 -0.07 0.49 -25.01
CA ALA A 70 0.37 1.24 -23.84
C ALA A 70 0.38 0.37 -22.58
N LEU A 71 -0.62 -0.51 -22.42
CA LEU A 71 -0.68 -1.42 -21.28
C LEU A 71 0.48 -2.42 -21.30
N GLN A 72 0.76 -3.06 -22.43
CA GLN A 72 1.89 -3.99 -22.55
C GLN A 72 3.21 -3.27 -22.33
N ALA A 73 3.39 -2.06 -22.86
CA ALA A 73 4.55 -1.25 -22.56
C ALA A 73 4.72 -1.04 -21.04
N ALA A 74 3.68 -0.59 -20.35
CA ALA A 74 3.74 -0.39 -18.90
C ALA A 74 4.09 -1.67 -18.13
N LEU A 75 3.49 -2.82 -18.49
CA LEU A 75 3.78 -4.11 -17.87
C LEU A 75 5.23 -4.55 -18.11
N THR A 76 5.72 -4.50 -19.35
CA THR A 76 7.11 -4.82 -19.70
C THR A 76 8.09 -3.93 -18.93
N TYR A 77 7.83 -2.61 -18.86
CA TYR A 77 8.72 -1.69 -18.17
C TYR A 77 8.70 -1.87 -16.64
N LEU A 78 7.57 -2.26 -16.05
CA LEU A 78 7.53 -2.69 -14.65
C LEU A 78 8.34 -3.97 -14.44
N GLU A 79 8.20 -4.96 -15.31
CA GLU A 79 8.87 -6.26 -15.20
C GLU A 79 10.40 -6.12 -15.23
N ILE A 80 10.96 -5.46 -16.24
CA ILE A 80 12.42 -5.29 -16.33
C ILE A 80 12.98 -4.46 -15.16
N ASN A 81 12.17 -3.59 -14.57
CA ASN A 81 12.53 -2.81 -13.38
C ASN A 81 12.26 -3.58 -12.08
N GLU A 82 11.78 -4.83 -12.15
CA GLU A 82 11.37 -5.67 -11.03
C GLU A 82 10.38 -4.95 -10.09
N ARG A 83 9.41 -4.24 -10.67
CA ARG A 83 8.37 -3.46 -9.98
C ARG A 83 7.00 -4.12 -10.02
N GLN A 84 6.98 -5.44 -9.87
CA GLN A 84 5.73 -6.21 -9.82
C GLN A 84 5.00 -6.10 -8.47
N ASP A 85 5.54 -5.32 -7.51
CA ASP A 85 4.99 -5.14 -6.16
C ASP A 85 3.52 -4.77 -6.11
N ALA A 86 3.02 -4.03 -7.11
CA ALA A 86 1.62 -3.61 -7.18
C ALA A 86 0.63 -4.76 -7.40
N GLY A 87 1.08 -5.89 -7.97
CA GLY A 87 0.26 -7.09 -8.19
C GLY A 87 0.44 -8.16 -7.12
N ASN A 88 1.48 -8.06 -6.28
CA ASN A 88 1.76 -9.04 -5.23
C ASN A 88 0.58 -9.14 -4.25
N TYR A 89 0.34 -10.35 -3.71
CA TYR A 89 -0.71 -10.64 -2.71
C TYR A 89 -2.17 -10.55 -3.18
N GLU A 90 -2.45 -10.11 -4.41
CA GLU A 90 -3.79 -10.12 -4.96
C GLU A 90 -4.19 -11.51 -5.50
N PRO A 91 -5.48 -11.89 -5.48
CA PRO A 91 -6.60 -11.21 -4.82
C PRO A 91 -6.60 -11.37 -3.29
N MET A 92 -6.45 -10.26 -2.55
CA MET A 92 -6.30 -10.30 -1.08
C MET A 92 -7.51 -10.89 -0.36
N ILE A 93 -8.73 -10.67 -0.88
CA ILE A 93 -9.99 -11.13 -0.28
C ILE A 93 -10.05 -12.66 -0.17
N SER A 94 -9.49 -13.38 -1.14
CA SER A 94 -9.48 -14.84 -1.17
C SER A 94 -8.14 -15.46 -0.77
N LEU A 95 -7.12 -14.62 -0.54
CA LEU A 95 -5.79 -15.05 -0.14
C LEU A 95 -5.44 -14.46 1.24
N THR A 96 -4.64 -13.39 1.26
CA THR A 96 -3.96 -12.91 2.46
C THR A 96 -4.86 -12.33 3.55
N ASN A 97 -6.04 -11.84 3.18
CA ASN A 97 -7.03 -11.26 4.09
C ASN A 97 -8.30 -12.11 4.24
N GLN A 98 -8.33 -13.33 3.67
CA GLN A 98 -9.54 -14.16 3.64
C GLN A 98 -10.12 -14.42 5.03
N ALA A 99 -9.30 -14.77 6.01
CA ALA A 99 -9.75 -15.05 7.37
C ALA A 99 -10.39 -13.81 8.04
N ALA A 100 -9.78 -12.63 7.88
CA ALA A 100 -10.32 -11.39 8.42
C ALA A 100 -11.58 -10.95 7.69
N PHE A 101 -11.59 -11.04 6.35
CA PHE A 101 -12.76 -10.75 5.52
C PHE A 101 -13.98 -11.61 5.92
N ASN A 102 -13.77 -12.91 6.16
CA ASN A 102 -14.84 -13.79 6.64
C ASN A 102 -15.37 -13.38 8.02
N LYS A 103 -14.49 -12.91 8.91
CA LYS A 103 -14.88 -12.44 10.25
C LYS A 103 -15.70 -11.15 10.21
N VAL A 104 -15.48 -10.25 9.25
CA VAL A 104 -16.21 -8.96 9.15
C VAL A 104 -17.73 -9.16 9.27
N LYS A 105 -18.26 -10.23 8.67
CA LYS A 105 -19.69 -10.57 8.64
C LYS A 105 -20.28 -10.96 10.00
N THR A 106 -19.44 -11.35 10.96
CA THR A 106 -19.88 -11.87 12.27
C THR A 106 -19.52 -10.95 13.43
N VAL A 107 -18.86 -9.82 13.15
CA VAL A 107 -18.52 -8.82 14.17
C VAL A 107 -19.76 -8.08 14.65
N ASP A 108 -19.95 -8.07 15.96
CA ASP A 108 -20.87 -7.16 16.62
C ASP A 108 -20.20 -5.79 16.81
N TRP A 109 -20.42 -4.90 15.86
CA TRP A 109 -19.81 -3.57 15.80
C TRP A 109 -20.22 -2.63 16.93
N SER A 110 -21.33 -2.92 17.63
CA SER A 110 -21.80 -2.12 18.76
C SER A 110 -20.86 -2.22 19.98
N LYS A 111 -20.09 -3.32 20.07
CA LYS A 111 -19.13 -3.57 21.15
C LYS A 111 -17.80 -2.83 21.01
N PHE A 112 -17.60 -2.09 19.92
CA PHE A 112 -16.32 -1.44 19.61
C PHE A 112 -16.52 0.05 19.33
N ALA A 113 -15.65 0.86 19.94
CA ALA A 113 -15.61 2.30 19.69
C ALA A 113 -15.09 2.63 18.28
N TYR A 114 -14.16 1.81 17.76
CA TYR A 114 -13.51 2.00 16.47
C TYR A 114 -13.75 0.80 15.56
N SER A 115 -13.77 1.03 14.25
CA SER A 115 -13.97 -0.03 13.24
C SER A 115 -12.73 -0.91 13.06
N HIS A 116 -11.54 -0.32 13.18
CA HIS A 116 -10.26 -1.02 13.03
C HIS A 116 -9.14 -0.20 13.67
N ILE A 117 -7.97 -0.83 13.83
CA ILE A 117 -6.72 -0.21 14.26
C ILE A 117 -5.73 -0.22 13.09
N LEU A 118 -5.45 0.93 12.47
CA LEU A 118 -4.42 1.10 11.45
C LEU A 118 -3.03 1.20 12.09
N VAL A 119 -2.10 0.40 11.57
CA VAL A 119 -0.69 0.38 11.95
C VAL A 119 0.14 0.65 10.69
N PRO A 120 0.62 1.89 10.51
CA PRO A 120 1.52 2.22 9.42
C PRO A 120 2.86 1.49 9.58
N GLY A 121 3.36 0.97 8.46
CA GLY A 121 4.67 0.35 8.35
C GLY A 121 5.80 1.34 8.55
N ALA A 122 6.97 0.78 8.88
CA ALA A 122 8.22 1.49 9.05
C ALA A 122 9.33 0.57 8.55
N GLY A 123 9.83 0.82 7.34
CA GLY A 123 10.88 0.02 6.74
C GLY A 123 12.18 0.08 7.53
N PRO A 124 13.00 -0.98 7.50
CA PRO A 124 14.34 -0.97 8.07
C PRO A 124 15.30 -0.13 7.21
N ASP A 125 16.45 0.25 7.77
CA ASP A 125 17.50 0.97 7.03
C ASP A 125 18.42 0.05 6.20
N ASN A 126 18.12 -1.26 6.12
CA ASN A 126 18.97 -2.24 5.45
C ASN A 126 18.16 -3.36 4.77
N LEU A 127 18.75 -4.00 3.76
CA LEU A 127 18.11 -5.01 2.92
C LEU A 127 17.97 -6.40 3.57
N THR A 128 18.57 -6.63 4.74
CA THR A 128 18.64 -7.96 5.36
C THR A 128 17.67 -8.12 6.53
N THR A 129 17.20 -7.01 7.11
CA THR A 129 16.24 -7.00 8.20
C THR A 129 14.82 -7.15 7.65
N PRO A 130 14.03 -8.16 8.06
CA PRO A 130 12.66 -8.32 7.59
C PRO A 130 11.69 -7.27 8.14
N LEU A 131 11.81 -6.97 9.44
CA LEU A 131 10.94 -6.04 10.15
C LEU A 131 11.77 -5.13 11.04
N SER A 132 11.57 -3.82 10.91
CA SER A 132 12.28 -2.84 11.73
C SER A 132 11.84 -2.89 13.19
N GLY A 133 12.71 -2.39 14.08
CA GLY A 133 12.35 -2.22 15.50
C GLY A 133 11.16 -1.28 15.69
N GLU A 134 11.04 -0.24 14.86
CA GLU A 134 9.90 0.67 14.89
C GLU A 134 8.59 -0.03 14.49
N GLY A 135 8.62 -0.84 13.43
CA GLY A 135 7.49 -1.67 13.01
C GLY A 135 7.03 -2.61 14.13
N MET A 136 7.97 -3.24 14.85
CA MET A 136 7.66 -4.05 16.03
C MET A 136 7.01 -3.24 17.15
N LEU A 137 7.53 -2.04 17.45
CA LEU A 137 6.97 -1.17 18.50
C LEU A 137 5.56 -0.70 18.16
N ARG A 138 5.29 -0.31 16.90
CA ARG A 138 3.94 0.04 16.43
C ARG A 138 2.98 -1.15 16.53
N CYS A 139 3.40 -2.35 16.12
CA CYS A 139 2.62 -3.57 16.31
C CYS A 139 2.30 -3.82 17.80
N ARG A 140 3.28 -3.64 18.70
CA ARG A 140 3.05 -3.80 20.16
C ARG A 140 2.05 -2.79 20.71
N LEU A 141 2.08 -1.54 20.24
CA LEU A 141 1.09 -0.53 20.61
C LEU A 141 -0.31 -0.93 20.10
N ALA A 142 -0.41 -1.43 18.87
CA ALA A 142 -1.67 -1.94 18.32
C ALA A 142 -2.25 -3.10 19.14
N VAL A 143 -1.40 -4.05 19.54
CA VAL A 143 -1.80 -5.18 20.41
C VAL A 143 -2.38 -4.68 21.74
N LYS A 144 -1.80 -3.64 22.35
CA LYS A 144 -2.38 -3.04 23.56
C LYS A 144 -3.79 -2.51 23.32
N GLN A 145 -4.03 -1.81 22.21
CA GLN A 145 -5.36 -1.26 21.88
C GLN A 145 -6.36 -2.36 21.53
N TYR A 146 -5.91 -3.39 20.80
CA TYR A 146 -6.71 -4.56 20.47
C TYR A 146 -7.16 -5.32 21.74
N ASN A 147 -6.24 -5.55 22.68
CA ASN A 147 -6.54 -6.21 23.96
C ASN A 147 -7.48 -5.37 24.85
N GLN A 148 -7.49 -4.04 24.70
CA GLN A 148 -8.47 -3.15 25.32
C GLN A 148 -9.82 -3.14 24.60
N ARG A 149 -10.02 -4.00 23.59
CA ARG A 149 -11.24 -4.09 22.77
C ARG A 149 -11.61 -2.77 22.10
N LYS A 150 -10.61 -1.96 21.71
CA LYS A 150 -10.86 -0.70 20.99
C LYS A 150 -11.47 -0.94 19.60
N ALA A 151 -10.98 -1.96 18.89
CA ALA A 151 -11.47 -2.38 17.59
C ALA A 151 -11.31 -3.91 17.40
N PRO A 152 -12.07 -4.54 16.49
CA PRO A 152 -12.02 -5.97 16.23
C PRO A 152 -10.91 -6.41 15.26
N PHE A 153 -10.26 -5.47 14.58
CA PHE A 153 -9.23 -5.72 13.57
C PHE A 153 -8.00 -4.82 13.77
N ILE A 154 -6.83 -5.37 13.44
CA ILE A 154 -5.57 -4.65 13.25
C ILE A 154 -5.28 -4.66 11.74
N VAL A 155 -5.23 -3.49 11.12
CA VAL A 155 -4.80 -3.30 9.73
C VAL A 155 -3.34 -2.90 9.74
N VAL A 156 -2.46 -3.75 9.22
CA VAL A 156 -1.04 -3.42 9.04
C VAL A 156 -0.80 -3.03 7.59
N SER A 157 -0.20 -1.87 7.36
CA SER A 157 -0.13 -1.24 6.03
C SER A 157 1.28 -0.78 5.70
N GLY A 158 1.85 -1.30 4.61
CA GLY A 158 3.21 -1.01 4.17
C GLY A 158 3.70 -2.02 3.14
N GLY A 159 4.32 -1.54 2.06
CA GLY A 159 4.81 -2.36 0.95
C GLY A 159 6.29 -2.74 1.03
N ALA A 160 6.82 -3.25 -0.08
CA ALA A 160 8.24 -3.59 -0.23
C ALA A 160 9.01 -2.42 -0.87
N VAL A 161 8.99 -1.26 -0.21
CA VAL A 161 9.49 0.00 -0.80
C VAL A 161 10.78 0.53 -0.20
N HIS A 162 10.99 0.33 1.11
CA HIS A 162 12.13 0.87 1.83
C HIS A 162 12.86 -0.25 2.59
N PRO A 163 14.19 -0.41 2.38
CA PRO A 163 15.01 0.32 1.42
C PRO A 163 14.68 -0.06 -0.03
N PHE A 164 15.17 0.75 -0.99
CA PHE A 164 14.98 0.49 -2.43
C PHE A 164 15.35 -0.96 -2.78
N LYS A 165 14.47 -1.68 -3.49
CA LYS A 165 14.62 -3.10 -3.87
C LYS A 165 14.65 -4.07 -2.69
N THR A 166 14.08 -3.70 -1.55
CA THR A 166 13.83 -4.67 -0.49
C THR A 166 12.94 -5.81 -0.97
N LYS A 167 13.27 -7.03 -0.58
CA LYS A 167 12.43 -8.22 -0.80
C LYS A 167 11.37 -8.40 0.29
N TYR A 168 11.49 -7.65 1.39
CA TYR A 168 10.61 -7.77 2.54
C TYR A 168 9.45 -6.79 2.39
N ASN A 169 8.23 -7.33 2.48
CA ASN A 169 7.01 -6.54 2.50
C ASN A 169 6.64 -6.22 3.95
N GLU A 170 6.58 -4.94 4.30
CA GLU A 170 6.37 -4.51 5.69
C GLU A 170 5.09 -5.09 6.30
N ALA A 171 3.94 -5.00 5.61
CA ALA A 171 2.67 -5.49 6.14
C ALA A 171 2.67 -7.02 6.33
N ALA A 172 3.29 -7.77 5.42
CA ALA A 172 3.42 -9.22 5.56
C ALA A 172 4.26 -9.61 6.78
N GLU A 173 5.41 -8.96 6.97
CA GLU A 173 6.30 -9.21 8.11
C GLU A 173 5.67 -8.77 9.44
N MET A 174 4.91 -7.68 9.43
CA MET A 174 4.11 -7.23 10.58
C MET A 174 3.03 -8.26 10.96
N LYS A 175 2.31 -8.82 9.98
CA LYS A 175 1.33 -9.90 10.23
C LYS A 175 2.00 -11.11 10.87
N ILE A 176 3.15 -11.56 10.34
CA ILE A 176 3.93 -12.67 10.90
C ILE A 176 4.32 -12.37 12.35
N TYR A 177 4.81 -11.16 12.63
CA TYR A 177 5.20 -10.74 13.98
C TYR A 177 4.01 -10.74 14.95
N LEU A 178 2.86 -10.18 14.56
CA LEU A 178 1.64 -10.16 15.38
C LEU A 178 1.16 -11.58 15.72
N MET A 179 1.19 -12.50 14.76
CA MET A 179 0.77 -13.88 14.96
C MET A 179 1.75 -14.66 15.84
N LYS A 180 3.06 -14.59 15.54
CA LYS A 180 4.08 -15.40 16.21
C LYS A 180 4.46 -14.89 17.59
N ALA A 181 4.64 -13.58 17.74
CA ALA A 181 5.13 -12.99 18.99
C ALA A 181 4.01 -12.54 19.94
N HIS A 182 2.82 -12.21 19.43
CA HIS A 182 1.69 -11.69 20.22
C HIS A 182 0.44 -12.57 20.16
N HIS A 183 0.50 -13.70 19.46
CA HIS A 183 -0.60 -14.66 19.35
C HIS A 183 -1.93 -14.04 18.87
N ILE A 184 -1.85 -12.97 18.08
CA ILE A 184 -3.03 -12.39 17.45
C ILE A 184 -3.51 -13.35 16.36
N HIS A 185 -4.76 -13.76 16.45
CA HIS A 185 -5.35 -14.69 15.49
C HIS A 185 -5.42 -14.04 14.10
N GLU A 186 -5.16 -14.82 13.05
CA GLU A 186 -5.11 -14.34 11.66
C GLU A 186 -6.40 -13.61 11.24
N ASN A 187 -7.56 -14.11 11.66
CA ASN A 187 -8.85 -13.48 11.39
C ASN A 187 -9.03 -12.07 12.02
N ALA A 188 -8.10 -11.61 12.85
CA ALA A 188 -8.10 -10.25 13.40
C ALA A 188 -7.11 -9.33 12.69
N ILE A 189 -6.36 -9.81 11.70
CA ILE A 189 -5.31 -9.06 11.01
C ILE A 189 -5.69 -8.89 9.53
N ILE A 190 -5.67 -7.65 9.06
CA ILE A 190 -5.80 -7.28 7.66
C ILE A 190 -4.46 -6.70 7.22
N ILE A 191 -3.96 -7.09 6.04
CA ILE A 191 -2.76 -6.50 5.45
C ILE A 191 -3.12 -5.59 4.28
N ASP A 192 -2.42 -4.46 4.19
CA ASP A 192 -2.27 -3.65 2.98
C ASP A 192 -0.80 -3.69 2.55
N PRO A 193 -0.44 -4.59 1.62
CA PRO A 193 0.95 -4.79 1.22
C PRO A 193 1.39 -3.83 0.10
N HIS A 194 0.58 -2.83 -0.28
CA HIS A 194 0.83 -2.00 -1.46
C HIS A 194 1.14 -0.55 -1.16
N ALA A 195 0.99 -0.11 0.10
CA ALA A 195 1.27 1.26 0.45
C ALA A 195 2.77 1.59 0.38
N ARG A 196 3.08 2.79 -0.11
CA ARG A 196 4.45 3.27 -0.33
C ARG A 196 4.85 4.38 0.64
N HIS A 197 3.86 5.09 1.17
CA HIS A 197 3.98 6.22 2.09
C HIS A 197 2.79 6.30 3.04
N THR A 198 2.91 7.20 4.00
CA THR A 198 1.87 7.55 4.96
C THR A 198 0.51 7.86 4.32
N THR A 199 0.47 8.69 3.28
CA THR A 199 -0.76 9.04 2.55
C THR A 199 -1.38 7.82 1.88
N THR A 200 -0.56 6.94 1.30
CA THR A 200 -1.05 5.71 0.69
C THR A 200 -1.48 4.67 1.72
N ASN A 201 -0.86 4.61 2.92
CA ASN A 201 -1.32 3.74 4.00
C ASN A 201 -2.78 4.07 4.35
N ILE A 202 -3.05 5.36 4.59
CA ILE A 202 -4.39 5.88 4.89
C ILE A 202 -5.37 5.62 3.75
N ARG A 203 -4.96 5.92 2.51
CA ARG A 203 -5.80 5.75 1.33
C ARG A 203 -6.19 4.28 1.13
N ASN A 204 -5.22 3.39 1.19
CA ASN A 204 -5.42 1.97 0.95
C ASN A 204 -6.23 1.33 2.07
N ASP A 205 -5.99 1.73 3.33
CA ASP A 205 -6.81 1.32 4.45
C ASP A 205 -8.28 1.70 4.23
N ALA A 206 -8.56 2.98 3.93
CA ALA A 206 -9.92 3.42 3.61
C ALA A 206 -10.57 2.59 2.48
N ARG A 207 -9.80 2.24 1.44
CA ARG A 207 -10.27 1.37 0.35
C ARG A 207 -10.57 -0.05 0.81
N LEU A 208 -9.74 -0.63 1.69
CA LEU A 208 -9.96 -1.96 2.27
C LEU A 208 -11.19 -1.99 3.16
N ILE A 209 -11.35 -1.00 4.04
CA ILE A 209 -12.52 -0.85 4.91
C ILE A 209 -13.80 -0.80 4.07
N PHE A 210 -13.82 0.04 3.02
CA PHE A 210 -14.95 0.14 2.10
C PHE A 210 -15.22 -1.19 1.39
N ARG A 211 -14.17 -1.78 0.78
CA ARG A 211 -14.29 -3.00 -0.04
C ARG A 211 -14.71 -4.20 0.79
N TYR A 212 -14.34 -4.25 2.07
CA TYR A 212 -14.64 -5.40 2.93
C TYR A 212 -15.99 -5.27 3.63
N GLY A 213 -16.68 -4.14 3.50
CA GLY A 213 -17.96 -3.89 4.18
C GLY A 213 -17.80 -3.62 5.67
N ILE A 214 -16.65 -3.10 6.09
CA ILE A 214 -16.45 -2.62 7.45
C ILE A 214 -17.20 -1.29 7.61
N PRO A 215 -17.91 -1.03 8.72
CA PRO A 215 -18.73 0.17 8.88
C PRO A 215 -17.92 1.46 8.71
N PHE A 216 -18.31 2.25 7.70
CA PHE A 216 -17.63 3.49 7.32
C PHE A 216 -18.05 4.71 8.16
N ASP A 217 -19.17 4.58 8.87
CA ASP A 217 -19.70 5.54 9.83
C ASP A 217 -19.02 5.45 11.21
N LYS A 218 -18.19 4.43 11.43
CA LYS A 218 -17.41 4.23 12.66
C LYS A 218 -15.94 4.60 12.42
N PRO A 219 -15.35 5.46 13.27
CA PRO A 219 -13.98 5.94 13.05
C PRO A 219 -12.97 4.80 13.11
N GLY A 220 -11.93 4.89 12.29
CA GLY A 220 -10.71 4.11 12.44
C GLY A 220 -9.81 4.68 13.53
N TYR A 221 -9.02 3.82 14.16
CA TYR A 221 -8.02 4.18 15.15
C TYR A 221 -6.63 4.06 14.53
N ILE A 222 -5.81 5.11 14.52
CA ILE A 222 -4.43 5.00 14.03
C ILE A 222 -3.42 4.91 15.17
N VAL A 223 -2.52 3.93 15.10
CA VAL A 223 -1.41 3.76 16.04
C VAL A 223 -0.22 4.60 15.58
N THR A 224 0.07 5.65 16.33
CA THR A 224 1.29 6.47 16.15
C THR A 224 1.91 6.80 17.50
N ASP A 225 3.20 7.14 17.50
CA ASP A 225 3.94 7.56 18.69
C ASP A 225 3.75 9.04 19.03
N LYS A 226 4.59 9.57 19.93
CA LYS A 226 4.52 10.90 20.55
C LYS A 226 4.58 12.08 19.56
N TYR A 227 4.93 11.86 18.28
CA TYR A 227 4.78 12.85 17.19
C TYR A 227 3.31 12.97 16.69
N GLN A 228 2.38 12.75 17.62
CA GLN A 228 0.98 12.41 17.41
C GLN A 228 0.11 13.55 16.84
N ALA A 229 0.57 14.79 16.91
CA ALA A 229 -0.17 15.94 16.41
C ALA A 229 0.04 16.13 14.90
N ASP A 230 1.30 16.22 14.46
CA ASP A 230 1.64 16.52 13.07
C ASP A 230 1.07 15.50 12.07
N PHE A 231 0.95 14.24 12.49
CA PHE A 231 0.44 13.15 11.67
C PHE A 231 -1.04 13.33 11.27
N ILE A 232 -1.87 13.99 12.08
CA ILE A 232 -3.28 14.24 11.75
C ILE A 232 -3.46 15.66 11.24
N THR A 233 -2.78 16.64 11.82
CA THR A 233 -3.02 18.06 11.51
C THR A 233 -2.59 18.42 10.08
N ASN A 234 -1.52 17.82 9.55
CA ASN A 234 -0.99 18.15 8.21
C ASN A 234 -1.34 17.12 7.12
N MET A 235 -2.01 16.01 7.48
CA MET A 235 -2.22 14.92 6.52
C MET A 235 -3.32 15.22 5.52
N ALA A 236 -4.31 16.03 5.88
CA ALA A 236 -5.34 16.47 4.93
C ALA A 236 -4.71 17.22 3.75
N GLU A 237 -3.85 18.21 4.02
CA GLU A 237 -3.14 18.97 2.98
C GLU A 237 -2.20 18.07 2.17
N ARG A 238 -1.47 17.17 2.84
CA ARG A 238 -0.57 16.22 2.16
C ARG A 238 -1.35 15.28 1.25
N CYS A 239 -2.48 14.75 1.70
CA CYS A 239 -3.39 13.92 0.89
C CYS A 239 -3.96 14.70 -0.29
N GLU A 240 -4.39 15.95 -0.11
CA GLU A 240 -4.84 16.79 -1.24
C GLU A 240 -3.72 17.01 -2.26
N LYS A 241 -2.50 17.30 -1.80
CA LYS A 241 -1.35 17.48 -2.69
C LYS A 241 -1.03 16.21 -3.49
N GLU A 242 -0.94 15.07 -2.81
CA GLU A 242 -0.43 13.81 -3.36
C GLU A 242 -1.50 12.94 -4.02
N LEU A 243 -2.71 12.91 -3.47
CA LEU A 243 -3.82 12.04 -3.87
C LEU A 243 -4.95 12.80 -4.57
N LYS A 244 -5.02 14.13 -4.45
CA LYS A 244 -6.10 15.00 -4.95
C LYS A 244 -7.45 14.83 -4.23
N TYR A 245 -7.43 14.19 -3.06
CA TYR A 245 -8.57 14.07 -2.16
C TYR A 245 -8.10 13.60 -0.77
N VAL A 246 -8.90 13.86 0.27
CA VAL A 246 -8.74 13.26 1.61
C VAL A 246 -9.53 11.93 1.70
N PRO A 247 -8.88 10.77 1.94
CA PRO A 247 -9.56 9.47 1.85
C PRO A 247 -10.62 9.16 2.91
N THR A 248 -10.46 9.64 4.15
CA THR A 248 -11.42 9.43 5.25
C THR A 248 -11.07 10.28 6.48
N ASN A 249 -12.00 10.36 7.44
CA ASN A 249 -11.85 11.03 8.72
C ASN A 249 -11.31 10.04 9.78
N TRP A 250 -10.14 10.33 10.35
CA TRP A 250 -9.48 9.51 11.38
C TRP A 250 -9.56 10.16 12.76
N VAL A 251 -9.51 9.34 13.82
CA VAL A 251 -9.32 9.81 15.20
C VAL A 251 -8.05 9.18 15.78
N SER A 252 -7.11 9.99 16.27
CA SER A 252 -6.02 9.50 17.14
C SER A 252 -6.50 9.42 18.59
N ALA A 253 -6.04 8.41 19.34
CA ALA A 253 -6.01 8.52 20.80
C ALA A 253 -4.58 8.57 21.34
N SER A 254 -4.32 9.60 22.14
CA SER A 254 -3.18 9.68 23.05
C SER A 254 -3.30 8.62 24.14
N GLN A 255 -2.20 7.93 24.47
CA GLN A 255 -2.01 7.55 25.87
C GLN A 255 -1.66 8.84 26.62
N LYS A 256 -2.61 9.39 27.39
CA LYS A 256 -2.19 10.27 28.48
C LYS A 256 -1.30 9.42 29.39
N PRO A 257 -0.04 9.78 29.64
CA PRO A 257 0.71 9.12 30.69
C PRO A 257 -0.05 9.39 31.99
N ASN A 258 -0.39 8.31 32.71
CA ASN A 258 -0.66 8.39 34.13
C ASN A 258 0.64 8.76 34.85
#